data_AF-A0A2U8E6Y8-F1
#
_entry.id   AF-A0A2U8E6Y8-F1
#
_cell.length_a   1.000
_cell.length_b   1.000
_cell.length_c   1.000
_cell.angle_alpha   90.00
_cell.angle_beta   90.00
_cell.angle_gamma   90.00
#
_symmetry.space_group_name_H-M   'P 1'
#
loop_
_entity.id
_entity.type
_entity.pdbx_description
1 polymer ?
#
loop_
_entity_poly.entity_id
_entity_poly.type
_entity_poly.pdbx_seq_one_letter_code
_entity_poly.pdbx_strand_id
1 'polypeptide(L)'
;MANIILTGNDTVKINGRIITAFVTGGKTGAGTIEFPNQLVSITTGKNGNSTYTLNEDGQQCKVVLNLVRGSPDDCFLNSLLSLMKADFASFTLLTGEINKRVGSGDSSVRDDIYILTGGVFTKEVEAKEEDGAATWNLSFNSAPRSIV
;
A
#
# COMPACT_ATOMS: atom_id res chain seq x y z
N MET A 1 -0.16 13.40 -8.38
CA MET A 1 0.63 12.27 -7.87
C MET A 1 0.09 11.01 -8.53
N ALA A 2 0.95 10.05 -8.88
CA ALA A 2 0.52 8.81 -9.52
C ALA A 2 0.11 7.82 -8.44
N ASN A 3 -1.16 7.38 -8.47
CA ASN A 3 -1.70 6.41 -7.53
C ASN A 3 -1.97 5.11 -8.28
N ILE A 4 -1.46 4.00 -7.76
CA ILE A 4 -1.77 2.67 -8.29
C ILE A 4 -3.07 2.25 -7.65
N ILE A 5 -4.14 2.20 -8.44
CA ILE A 5 -5.46 1.75 -7.98
C ILE A 5 -5.48 0.23 -7.98
N LEU A 6 -5.90 -0.36 -6.87
CA LEU A 6 -6.16 -1.78 -6.75
C LEU A 6 -7.56 -2.10 -7.25
N THR A 7 -7.68 -3.20 -7.96
CA THR A 7 -8.93 -3.77 -8.45
C THR A 7 -9.25 -5.04 -7.69
N GLY A 8 -10.51 -5.48 -7.71
CA GLY A 8 -10.92 -6.73 -7.03
C GLY A 8 -10.27 -8.00 -7.60
N ASN A 9 -9.58 -7.91 -8.74
CA ASN A 9 -8.84 -9.02 -9.35
C ASN A 9 -7.35 -9.03 -8.96
N ASP A 10 -6.85 -7.98 -8.31
CA ASP A 10 -5.47 -7.91 -7.84
C ASP A 10 -5.35 -8.70 -6.54
N THR A 11 -4.18 -9.32 -6.32
CA THR A 11 -3.92 -10.07 -5.09
C THR A 11 -3.15 -9.20 -4.13
N VAL A 12 -3.71 -9.01 -2.92
CA VAL A 12 -3.02 -8.32 -1.83
C VAL A 12 -2.82 -9.31 -0.69
N LYS A 13 -1.61 -9.36 -0.16
CA LYS A 13 -1.25 -10.14 1.03
C LYS A 13 -0.72 -9.20 2.10
N ILE A 14 -1.15 -9.38 3.34
CA ILE A 14 -0.61 -8.70 4.52
C ILE A 14 -0.27 -9.76 5.56
N ASN A 15 0.97 -9.78 6.03
CA ASN A 15 1.52 -10.79 6.96
C ASN A 15 1.22 -12.23 6.50
N GLY A 16 1.32 -12.49 5.19
CA GLY A 16 1.06 -13.80 4.58
C GLY A 16 -0.43 -14.14 4.39
N ARG A 17 -1.37 -13.35 4.93
CA ARG A 17 -2.81 -13.53 4.70
C ARG A 17 -3.22 -12.85 3.40
N ILE A 18 -3.87 -13.58 2.50
CA ILE A 18 -4.49 -13.01 1.30
C ILE A 18 -5.75 -12.25 1.73
N ILE A 19 -5.83 -10.98 1.34
CA ILE A 19 -6.97 -10.10 1.55
C ILE A 19 -7.91 -10.27 0.37
N THR A 20 -9.18 -10.56 0.66
CA THR A 20 -10.19 -10.91 -0.36
C THR A 20 -11.47 -10.09 -0.20
N ALA A 21 -11.76 -9.61 1.01
CA ALA A 21 -12.98 -8.87 1.32
C ALA A 21 -12.89 -7.38 0.95
N PHE A 22 -12.43 -7.08 -0.27
CA PHE A 22 -12.42 -5.72 -0.80
C PHE A 22 -13.83 -5.23 -1.10
N VAL A 23 -14.07 -3.95 -0.90
CA VAL A 23 -15.32 -3.32 -1.36
C VAL A 23 -15.33 -3.32 -2.89
N THR A 24 -16.32 -4.00 -3.48
CA THR A 24 -16.54 -4.03 -4.93
C THR A 24 -17.69 -3.11 -5.32
N GLY A 25 -17.48 -2.23 -6.31
CA GLY A 25 -18.56 -1.48 -6.96
C GLY A 25 -18.91 -0.09 -6.36
N GLY A 26 -18.09 0.46 -5.46
CA GLY A 26 -18.26 1.82 -4.92
C GLY A 26 -17.37 2.87 -5.59
N LYS A 27 -17.63 4.17 -5.32
CA LYS A 27 -16.72 5.29 -5.71
C LYS A 27 -15.32 5.15 -5.09
N THR A 28 -15.22 4.36 -4.02
CA THR A 28 -14.02 4.06 -3.27
C THR A 28 -13.54 2.67 -3.73
N GLY A 29 -12.60 2.60 -4.68
CA GLY A 29 -12.07 1.32 -5.18
C GLY A 29 -11.40 0.47 -4.09
N ALA A 30 -10.94 -0.74 -4.44
CA ALA A 30 -10.39 -1.71 -3.49
C ALA A 30 -9.22 -1.16 -2.64
N GLY A 31 -8.45 -0.22 -3.19
CA GLY A 31 -7.39 0.48 -2.47
C GLY A 31 -6.46 1.24 -3.39
N THR A 32 -5.45 1.87 -2.81
CA THR A 32 -4.40 2.60 -3.53
C THR A 32 -3.02 2.37 -2.93
N ILE A 33 -2.00 2.35 -3.79
CA ILE A 33 -0.59 2.49 -3.40
C ILE A 33 -0.09 3.85 -3.91
N GLU A 34 0.57 4.61 -3.05
CA GLU A 34 1.16 5.91 -3.36
C GLU A 34 2.60 5.97 -2.87
N PHE A 35 3.49 6.55 -3.67
CA PHE A 35 4.87 6.88 -3.33
C PHE A 35 4.97 8.40 -3.21
N PRO A 36 4.80 8.98 -2.02
CA PRO A 36 4.62 10.42 -1.85
C PRO A 36 5.92 11.21 -2.06
N ASN A 37 7.07 10.55 -1.90
CA ASN A 37 8.38 11.16 -1.91
C ASN A 37 9.13 10.85 -3.20
N GLN A 38 10.03 11.76 -3.60
CA GLN A 38 10.95 11.52 -4.70
C GLN A 38 12.12 10.67 -4.23
N LEU A 39 12.53 9.69 -5.04
CA LEU A 39 13.70 8.85 -4.78
C LEU A 39 15.02 9.64 -4.88
N VAL A 40 15.08 10.61 -5.80
CA VAL A 40 16.28 11.43 -6.02
C VAL A 40 15.85 12.87 -6.20
N SER A 41 16.50 13.78 -5.46
CA SER A 41 16.38 15.22 -5.71
C SER A 41 17.55 15.70 -6.57
N ILE A 42 17.24 16.51 -7.57
CA ILE A 42 18.21 17.09 -8.50
C ILE A 42 18.19 18.59 -8.32
N THR A 43 19.33 19.18 -7.93
CA THR A 43 19.47 20.63 -7.84
C THR A 43 20.52 21.10 -8.84
N THR A 44 20.11 21.97 -9.76
CA THR A 44 21.02 22.59 -10.74
C THR A 44 21.48 23.95 -10.21
N GLY A 45 22.79 24.08 -9.98
CA GLY A 45 23.41 25.33 -9.54
C GLY A 45 23.55 26.36 -10.66
N LYS A 46 23.89 27.60 -10.29
CA LYS A 46 23.98 28.74 -11.21
C LYS A 46 25.04 28.62 -12.34
N ASN A 47 25.91 27.60 -12.28
CA ASN A 47 26.94 27.33 -13.30
C ASN A 47 26.69 26.03 -14.09
N GLY A 48 25.48 25.46 -14.04
CA GLY A 48 25.16 24.22 -14.78
C GLY A 48 25.62 22.92 -14.11
N ASN A 49 26.20 23.01 -12.91
CA ASN A 49 26.51 21.82 -12.10
C ASN A 49 25.24 21.26 -11.48
N SER A 50 25.03 19.94 -11.63
CA SER A 50 23.91 19.22 -11.03
C SER A 50 24.38 18.42 -9.83
N THR A 51 23.70 18.57 -8.69
CA THR A 51 23.88 17.70 -7.52
C THR A 51 22.70 16.74 -7.45
N TYR A 52 23.00 15.45 -7.35
CA TYR A 52 22.03 14.37 -7.16
C TYR A 52 22.09 13.91 -5.70
N THR A 53 20.98 13.99 -4.99
CA THR A 53 20.88 13.52 -3.60
C THR A 53 19.87 12.38 -3.53
N LEU A 54 20.31 11.23 -3.04
CA LEU A 54 19.43 10.09 -2.78
C LEU A 54 18.57 10.40 -1.55
N ASN A 55 17.28 10.13 -1.65
CA ASN A 55 16.33 10.27 -0.57
C ASN A 55 15.72 8.90 -0.25
N GLU A 56 16.16 8.30 0.85
CA GLU A 56 15.66 6.99 1.30
C GLU A 56 14.17 7.00 1.60
N ASP A 57 13.62 8.15 2.01
CA ASP A 57 12.17 8.31 2.19
C ASP A 57 11.39 8.14 0.87
N GLY A 58 12.06 8.24 -0.28
CA GLY A 58 11.52 7.94 -1.59
C GLY A 58 11.16 6.47 -1.82
N GLN A 59 11.63 5.57 -0.97
CA GLN A 59 11.24 4.15 -0.99
C GLN A 59 9.96 3.87 -0.19
N GLN A 60 9.54 4.81 0.65
CA GLN A 60 8.35 4.67 1.47
C GLN A 60 7.11 4.71 0.60
N CYS A 61 6.14 3.86 0.93
CA CYS A 61 4.84 3.87 0.26
C CYS A 61 3.70 3.93 1.27
N LYS A 62 2.63 4.62 0.87
CA LYS A 62 1.35 4.63 1.57
C LYS A 62 0.41 3.66 0.88
N VAL A 63 -0.20 2.78 1.64
CA VAL A 63 -1.19 1.82 1.16
C VAL A 63 -2.50 2.11 1.86
N VAL A 64 -3.54 2.34 1.07
CA VAL A 64 -4.92 2.48 1.55
C VAL A 64 -5.69 1.26 1.08
N LEU A 65 -6.33 0.54 2.00
CA LEU A 65 -7.19 -0.60 1.68
C LEU A 65 -8.62 -0.30 2.12
N ASN A 66 -9.59 -0.57 1.25
CA ASN A 66 -11.01 -0.43 1.56
C ASN A 66 -11.63 -1.82 1.63
N LEU A 67 -11.95 -2.26 2.84
CA LEU A 67 -12.51 -3.57 3.11
C LEU A 67 -13.99 -3.47 3.50
N VAL A 68 -14.73 -4.55 3.27
CA VAL A 68 -16.09 -4.68 3.79
C VAL A 68 -16.01 -4.72 5.32
N ARG A 69 -16.73 -3.81 5.98
CA ARG A 69 -16.74 -3.70 7.44
C ARG A 69 -17.27 -5.00 8.08
N GLY A 70 -16.61 -5.46 9.13
CA GLY A 70 -16.95 -6.70 9.83
C GLY A 70 -16.58 -7.97 9.06
N SER A 71 -15.93 -7.84 7.90
CA SER A 71 -15.39 -9.00 7.20
C SER A 71 -14.25 -9.65 7.99
N PRO A 72 -13.92 -10.92 7.71
CA PRO A 72 -12.78 -11.58 8.34
C PRO A 72 -11.45 -10.82 8.18
N ASP A 73 -11.28 -10.12 7.05
CA ASP A 73 -10.06 -9.36 6.77
C ASP A 73 -10.03 -8.02 7.54
N ASP A 74 -11.19 -7.39 7.71
CA ASP A 74 -11.35 -6.21 8.57
C ASP A 74 -11.05 -6.54 10.04
N CYS A 75 -11.62 -7.63 10.55
CA CYS A 75 -11.35 -8.13 11.90
C CYS A 75 -9.87 -8.48 12.12
N PHE A 76 -9.22 -9.03 11.09
CA PHE A 76 -7.79 -9.33 11.12
C PHE A 76 -6.93 -8.05 11.25
N LEU A 77 -7.16 -7.05 10.40
CA LEU A 77 -6.42 -5.78 10.46
C LEU A 77 -6.71 -5.03 11.77
N ASN A 78 -7.94 -5.08 12.26
CA ASN A 78 -8.29 -4.50 13.56
C ASN A 78 -7.57 -5.17 14.73
N SER A 79 -7.40 -6.50 14.67
CA SER A 79 -6.63 -7.24 15.68
C SER A 79 -5.15 -6.80 15.67
N LEU A 80 -4.56 -6.63 14.48
CA LEU A 80 -3.19 -6.12 14.35
C LEU A 80 -3.04 -4.69 14.85
N LEU A 81 -4.00 -3.81 14.55
CA LEU A 81 -4.02 -2.43 15.05
C LEU A 81 -4.10 -2.42 16.59
N SER A 82 -4.95 -3.27 17.17
CA SER A 82 -5.05 -3.41 18.63
C SER A 82 -3.74 -3.87 19.26
N LEU A 83 -3.03 -4.82 18.63
CA LEU A 83 -1.70 -5.27 19.09
C LEU A 83 -0.67 -4.13 19.01
N MET A 84 -0.65 -3.39 17.91
CA MET A 84 0.25 -2.24 17.73
C MET A 84 0.03 -1.17 18.80
N LYS A 85 -1.22 -0.91 19.18
CA LYS A 85 -1.55 0.06 20.24
C LYS A 85 -1.23 -0.45 21.64
N ALA A 86 -1.43 -1.74 21.88
CA ALA A 86 -1.17 -2.35 23.17
C ALA A 86 0.32 -2.31 23.52
N ASP A 87 1.18 -2.62 22.55
CA ASP A 87 2.62 -2.51 22.71
C ASP A 87 3.30 -2.20 21.38
N PHE A 88 3.54 -0.90 21.15
CA PHE A 88 4.18 -0.43 19.93
C PHE A 88 5.65 -0.86 19.83
N ALA A 89 6.36 -0.96 20.96
CA ALA A 89 7.80 -1.22 20.97
C ALA A 89 8.12 -2.67 20.59
N SER A 90 7.23 -3.61 20.92
CA SER A 90 7.37 -5.03 20.56
C SER A 90 6.56 -5.43 19.32
N PHE A 91 5.81 -4.50 18.72
CA PHE A 91 4.99 -4.80 17.55
C PHE A 91 5.85 -5.22 16.35
N THR A 92 5.62 -6.43 15.86
CA THR A 92 6.24 -6.90 14.62
C THR A 92 5.70 -6.09 13.45
N LEU A 93 6.60 -5.38 12.76
CA LEU A 93 6.25 -4.60 11.58
C LEU A 93 5.57 -5.46 10.53
N LEU A 94 4.58 -4.87 9.85
CA LEU A 94 3.82 -5.55 8.83
C LEU A 94 4.69 -5.82 7.60
N THR A 95 4.41 -6.95 6.95
CA THR A 95 4.93 -7.28 5.63
C THR A 95 3.75 -7.43 4.67
N GLY A 96 3.98 -7.19 3.40
CA GLY A 96 2.92 -7.32 2.40
C GLY A 96 3.44 -7.64 1.02
N GLU A 97 2.54 -8.10 0.17
CA GLU A 97 2.80 -8.34 -1.24
C GLU A 97 1.57 -7.90 -2.01
N ILE A 98 1.76 -7.11 -3.05
CA ILE A 98 0.68 -6.74 -3.97
C ILE A 98 1.07 -7.23 -5.35
N ASN A 99 0.30 -8.14 -5.91
CA ASN A 99 0.44 -8.61 -7.28
C ASN A 99 -0.69 -8.01 -8.12
N LYS A 100 -0.30 -7.13 -9.05
CA LYS A 100 -1.19 -6.48 -10.01
C LYS A 100 -0.96 -7.06 -11.39
N ARG A 101 -2.04 -7.48 -12.04
CA ARG A 101 -1.95 -8.00 -13.42
C ARG A 101 -1.95 -6.83 -14.41
N VAL A 102 -0.89 -6.73 -15.22
CA VAL A 102 -0.72 -5.66 -16.21
C VAL A 102 -0.66 -6.23 -17.62
N GLY A 103 -1.38 -5.60 -18.55
CA GLY A 103 -1.31 -5.94 -19.97
C GLY A 103 -0.05 -5.36 -20.61
N SER A 104 0.73 -6.20 -21.28
CA SER A 104 2.01 -5.85 -21.92
C SER A 104 1.85 -5.26 -23.34
N GLY A 105 0.61 -5.07 -23.81
CA GLY A 105 0.31 -4.52 -25.16
C GLY A 105 0.53 -5.52 -26.31
N ASP A 106 1.18 -6.65 -26.05
CA ASP A 106 1.42 -7.79 -26.95
C ASP A 106 0.46 -8.97 -26.70
N SER A 107 -0.70 -8.70 -26.10
CA SER A 107 -1.67 -9.71 -25.61
C SER A 107 -1.16 -10.63 -24.50
N SER A 108 0.05 -10.42 -23.98
CA SER A 108 0.52 -11.10 -22.77
C SER A 108 0.12 -10.33 -21.51
N VAL A 109 -0.16 -11.08 -20.43
CA VAL A 109 -0.40 -10.54 -19.09
C VAL A 109 0.84 -10.82 -18.27
N ARG A 110 1.40 -9.78 -17.68
CA ARG A 110 2.53 -9.87 -16.74
C ARG A 110 2.09 -9.50 -15.35
N ASP A 111 2.82 -9.98 -14.37
CA ASP A 111 2.53 -9.70 -12.96
C ASP A 111 3.47 -8.57 -12.49
N ASP A 112 2.87 -7.48 -12.03
CA ASP A 112 3.55 -6.34 -11.41
C ASP A 112 3.47 -6.50 -9.89
N ILE A 113 4.58 -6.92 -9.28
CA ILE A 113 4.66 -7.32 -7.89
C ILE A 113 5.36 -6.23 -7.07
N TYR A 114 4.70 -5.77 -6.02
CA TYR A 114 5.23 -4.88 -5.01
C TYR A 114 5.43 -5.65 -3.71
N ILE A 115 6.68 -5.72 -3.23
CA ILE A 115 7.01 -6.39 -1.97
C ILE A 115 7.12 -5.32 -0.90
N LEU A 116 6.19 -5.30 0.05
CA LEU A 116 6.07 -4.27 1.08
C LEU A 116 6.71 -4.73 2.38
N THR A 117 7.56 -3.91 2.97
CA THR A 117 8.26 -4.23 4.23
C THR A 117 8.26 -3.08 5.21
N GLY A 118 8.30 -3.40 6.51
CA GLY A 118 8.35 -2.39 7.57
C GLY A 118 7.07 -1.59 7.71
N GLY A 119 5.91 -2.26 7.63
CA GLY A 119 4.61 -1.61 7.63
C GLY A 119 4.06 -1.29 9.02
N VAL A 120 3.37 -0.15 9.13
CA VAL A 120 2.63 0.28 10.33
C VAL A 120 1.30 0.92 9.95
N PHE A 121 0.36 0.94 10.90
CA PHE A 121 -0.87 1.72 10.76
C PHE A 121 -0.56 3.20 11.04
N THR A 122 -1.02 4.08 10.14
CA THR A 122 -0.80 5.54 10.28
C THR A 122 -2.00 6.28 10.84
N LYS A 123 -3.17 5.66 10.81
CA LYS A 123 -4.43 6.21 11.31
C LYS A 123 -5.30 5.11 11.91
N GLU A 124 -6.27 5.55 12.71
CA GLU A 124 -7.43 4.76 13.06
C GLU A 124 -8.22 4.33 11.82
N VAL A 125 -9.01 3.25 11.98
CA VAL A 125 -9.92 2.80 10.92
C VAL A 125 -11.00 3.85 10.69
N GLU A 126 -11.08 4.37 9.47
CA GLU A 126 -12.13 5.30 9.05
C GLU A 126 -13.30 4.48 8.50
N ALA A 127 -14.48 4.63 9.10
CA ALA A 127 -15.62 3.79 8.79
C ALA A 127 -16.76 4.66 8.24
N LYS A 128 -17.09 4.51 6.94
CA LYS A 128 -18.23 5.20 6.32
C LYS A 128 -19.48 4.32 6.39
N GLU A 129 -20.55 4.82 7.01
CA GLU A 129 -21.81 4.06 7.15
C GLU A 129 -22.50 3.83 5.80
N GLU A 130 -22.41 4.77 4.87
CA GLU A 130 -23.11 4.71 3.57
C GLU A 130 -22.59 3.60 2.65
N ASP A 131 -21.30 3.27 2.73
CA ASP A 131 -20.65 2.31 1.81
C ASP A 131 -20.37 0.96 2.48
N GLY A 132 -20.67 0.79 3.77
CA GLY A 132 -20.30 -0.41 4.53
C GLY A 132 -18.78 -0.66 4.53
N ALA A 133 -17.97 0.37 4.28
CA ALA A 133 -16.53 0.28 4.09
C ALA A 133 -15.77 0.61 5.38
N ALA A 134 -14.68 -0.12 5.60
CA ALA A 134 -13.63 0.18 6.55
C ALA A 134 -12.35 0.52 5.79
N THR A 135 -11.85 1.75 5.97
CA THR A 135 -10.66 2.27 5.29
C THR A 135 -9.45 2.17 6.21
N TRP A 136 -8.47 1.38 5.75
CA TRP A 136 -7.23 1.09 6.46
C TRP A 136 -6.08 1.86 5.83
N ASN A 137 -5.38 2.67 6.63
CA ASN A 137 -4.26 3.50 6.19
C ASN A 137 -2.94 2.95 6.74
N LEU A 138 -2.13 2.40 5.85
CA LEU A 138 -0.86 1.75 6.14
C LEU A 138 0.29 2.56 5.51
N SER A 139 1.44 2.55 6.17
CA SER A 139 2.69 3.06 5.61
C SER A 139 3.75 2.00 5.73
N PHE A 140 4.49 1.77 4.65
CA PHE A 140 5.61 0.83 4.58
C PHE A 140 6.91 1.58 4.31
N ASN A 141 8.00 1.10 4.88
CA ASN A 141 9.31 1.72 4.74
C ASN A 141 9.93 1.48 3.36
N SER A 142 9.68 0.30 2.77
CA SER A 142 10.20 -0.05 1.46
C SER A 142 9.18 -0.86 0.67
N ALA A 143 9.09 -0.57 -0.62
CA ALA A 143 8.21 -1.23 -1.57
C ALA A 143 8.89 -1.44 -2.94
N PRO A 144 9.96 -2.26 -3.03
CA PRO A 144 10.55 -2.63 -4.31
C PRO A 144 9.51 -3.27 -5.24
N ARG A 145 9.63 -2.89 -6.52
CA ARG A 145 8.77 -3.35 -7.60
C ARG A 145 9.53 -4.33 -8.48
N SER A 146 8.87 -5.42 -8.87
CA SER A 146 9.36 -6.40 -9.85
C SER A 146 8.25 -6.73 -10.84
N ILE A 147 8.58 -6.80 -12.14
CA ILE A 147 7.63 -7.25 -13.17
C ILE A 147 8.13 -8.58 -13.71
N VAL A 148 7.27 -9.59 -13.69
CA VAL A 148 7.58 -10.97 -14.11
C VAL A 148 6.67 -11.40 -15.25
#